data_AF-A0A2D7YR74-F1
#
_entry.id   AF-A0A2D7YR74-F1
#
_cell.length_a   1.000
_cell.length_b   1.000
_cell.length_c   1.000
_cell.angle_alpha   90.00
_cell.angle_beta   90.00
_cell.angle_gamma   90.00
#
_symmetry.space_group_name_H-M   'P 1'
#
loop_
_entity.id
_entity.type
_entity.pdbx_description
1 polymer ?
#
loop_
_entity_poly.entity_id
_entity_poly.type
_entity_poly.pdbx_seq_one_letter_code
_entity_poly.pdbx_strand_id
1 'polypeptide(L)'
;MTEDQLEQQCLEWFAEDGWEVAHGPDIAHDGPYPERVDYKQILLFADLEAALRRINPHLPESAIEQVVAVVRKPDSLDCVVNNREFHRLLIDGVPVEYKKQDKVIHDRAFLMDFGDLDANRFRAINQFTIEGSKQRRRPDIICFINGLPVAVIELKSPSAENVSIWDAFNQIQTYKDEIPDLFAYNEALVISDGYNARVGSLTANQERFMPWRTVNHEDDKPLLEWRMETMVRGFFKRELLLDYIRYFVIFE
;
A
#
# COMPACT_ATOMS: atom_id res chain seq x y z
N MET A 1 13.25 -9.65 21.11
CA MET A 1 12.22 -8.70 20.65
C MET A 1 11.04 -9.54 20.18
N THR A 2 9.83 -9.24 20.64
CA THR A 2 8.61 -9.91 20.16
C THR A 2 8.19 -9.36 18.79
N GLU A 3 7.24 -10.03 18.13
CA GLU A 3 6.64 -9.55 16.88
C GLU A 3 5.95 -8.19 17.09
N ASP A 4 5.14 -8.06 18.14
CA ASP A 4 4.51 -6.78 18.50
C ASP A 4 5.53 -5.65 18.71
N GLN A 5 6.66 -5.93 19.37
CA GLN A 5 7.71 -4.93 19.57
C GLN A 5 8.36 -4.52 18.24
N LEU A 6 8.56 -5.47 17.31
CA LEU A 6 9.06 -5.17 15.98
C LEU A 6 8.05 -4.35 15.17
N GLU A 7 6.76 -4.68 15.25
CA GLU A 7 5.68 -3.94 14.60
C GLU A 7 5.64 -2.48 15.08
N GLN A 8 5.66 -2.26 16.40
CA GLN A 8 5.69 -0.90 16.96
C GLN A 8 6.95 -0.13 16.56
N GLN A 9 8.12 -0.78 16.60
CA GLN A 9 9.37 -0.15 16.16
C GLN A 9 9.32 0.22 14.67
N CYS A 10 8.69 -0.62 13.84
CA CYS A 10 8.51 -0.35 12.42
C CYS A 10 7.64 0.89 12.19
N LEU A 11 6.52 1.02 12.92
CA LEU A 11 5.67 2.21 12.87
C LEU A 11 6.40 3.47 13.33
N GLU A 12 7.26 3.38 14.35
CA GLU A 12 8.09 4.52 14.77
C GLU A 12 9.00 5.00 13.64
N TRP A 13 9.69 4.09 12.93
CA TRP A 13 10.50 4.46 11.78
C TRP A 13 9.69 5.11 10.65
N PHE A 14 8.49 4.59 10.36
CA PHE A 14 7.57 5.20 9.41
C PHE A 14 7.21 6.64 9.83
N ALA A 15 6.86 6.83 11.10
CA ALA A 15 6.49 8.14 11.64
C ALA A 15 7.64 9.15 11.55
N GLU A 16 8.86 8.74 11.86
CA GLU A 16 10.07 9.57 11.75
C GLU A 16 10.34 10.02 10.30
N ASP A 17 10.01 9.21 9.30
CA ASP A 17 10.19 9.52 7.87
C ASP A 17 8.97 10.24 7.24
N GLY A 18 8.04 10.69 8.09
CA GLY A 18 6.91 11.54 7.71
C GLY A 18 5.69 10.80 7.20
N TRP A 19 5.56 9.50 7.50
CA TRP A 19 4.30 8.78 7.35
C TRP A 19 3.40 9.05 8.57
N GLU A 20 2.09 9.15 8.35
CA GLU A 20 1.15 9.13 9.45
C GLU A 20 0.90 7.68 9.89
N VAL A 21 0.98 7.39 11.18
CA VAL A 21 0.69 6.06 11.71
C VAL A 21 -0.70 5.99 12.31
N ALA A 22 -1.39 4.86 12.13
CA ALA A 22 -2.69 4.63 12.73
C ALA A 22 -2.87 3.17 13.15
N HIS A 23 -3.69 2.93 14.16
CA HIS A 23 -4.06 1.58 14.60
C HIS A 23 -5.35 1.13 13.92
N GLY A 24 -5.30 0.00 13.21
CA GLY A 24 -6.43 -0.53 12.43
C GLY A 24 -7.75 -0.68 13.20
N PRO A 25 -7.74 -1.18 14.45
CA PRO A 25 -8.91 -1.20 15.34
C PRO A 25 -9.48 0.18 15.68
N ASP A 26 -8.65 1.22 15.77
CA ASP A 26 -9.13 2.57 16.08
C ASP A 26 -9.97 3.16 14.94
N ILE A 27 -9.59 2.84 13.70
CA ILE A 27 -10.23 3.33 12.47
C ILE A 27 -11.22 2.36 11.83
N ALA A 28 -11.46 1.21 12.48
CA ALA A 28 -12.46 0.24 12.06
C ALA A 28 -13.88 0.81 12.19
N HIS A 29 -14.85 0.20 11.50
CA HIS A 29 -16.24 0.68 11.51
C HIS A 29 -16.89 0.64 12.92
N ASP A 30 -16.37 -0.20 13.80
CA ASP A 30 -16.76 -0.38 15.20
C ASP A 30 -15.72 0.18 16.19
N GLY A 31 -14.75 0.94 15.67
CA GLY A 31 -13.70 1.60 16.44
C GLY A 31 -14.10 2.98 16.99
N PRO A 32 -13.24 3.59 17.83
CA PRO A 32 -13.42 4.94 18.37
C PRO A 32 -13.43 6.06 17.32
N TYR A 33 -12.71 5.90 16.20
CA TYR A 33 -12.54 6.91 15.14
C TYR A 33 -12.79 6.31 13.75
N PRO A 34 -14.02 5.84 13.46
CA PRO A 34 -14.29 5.04 12.28
C PRO A 34 -14.02 5.79 10.98
N GLU A 35 -13.17 5.23 10.13
CA GLU A 35 -12.88 5.74 8.77
C GLU A 35 -13.43 4.82 7.66
N ARG A 36 -14.03 3.69 8.06
CA ARG A 36 -14.59 2.67 7.18
C ARG A 36 -16.02 2.33 7.58
N VAL A 37 -16.83 1.93 6.61
CA VAL A 37 -18.24 1.55 6.88
C VAL A 37 -18.40 0.08 7.28
N ASP A 38 -17.47 -0.78 6.88
CA ASP A 38 -17.42 -2.20 7.22
C ASP A 38 -15.99 -2.76 7.03
N TYR A 39 -15.80 -4.06 7.32
CA TYR A 39 -14.53 -4.76 7.11
C TYR A 39 -14.26 -5.20 5.66
N LYS A 40 -15.22 -5.02 4.74
CA LYS A 40 -15.04 -5.29 3.29
C LYS A 40 -14.41 -4.10 2.59
N GLN A 41 -14.59 -2.90 3.15
CA GLN A 41 -13.95 -1.69 2.65
C GLN A 41 -12.43 -1.76 2.83
N ILE A 42 -11.75 -1.93 1.70
CA ILE A 42 -10.29 -1.91 1.58
C ILE A 42 -9.73 -0.48 1.53
N LEU A 43 -10.35 0.37 0.72
CA LEU A 43 -9.91 1.75 0.47
C LEU A 43 -10.32 2.70 1.59
N LEU A 44 -9.50 3.70 1.90
CA LEU A 44 -9.89 4.81 2.78
C LEU A 44 -10.52 5.91 1.92
N PHE A 45 -11.83 5.83 1.69
CA PHE A 45 -12.52 6.72 0.75
C PHE A 45 -12.38 8.21 1.08
N ALA A 46 -12.40 8.58 2.36
CA ALA A 46 -12.22 9.97 2.76
C ALA A 46 -10.83 10.51 2.34
N ASP A 47 -9.79 9.70 2.49
CA ASP A 47 -8.42 10.04 2.08
C ASP A 47 -8.31 10.13 0.56
N LEU A 48 -8.90 9.17 -0.14
CA LEU A 48 -8.92 9.13 -1.61
C LEU A 48 -9.63 10.35 -2.19
N GLU A 49 -10.84 10.65 -1.72
CA GLU A 49 -11.60 11.81 -2.19
C GLU A 49 -10.88 13.14 -1.88
N ALA A 50 -10.30 13.28 -0.68
CA ALA A 50 -9.55 14.48 -0.32
C ALA A 50 -8.32 14.66 -1.21
N ALA A 51 -7.58 13.58 -1.49
CA ALA A 51 -6.44 13.61 -2.40
C ALA A 51 -6.86 13.93 -3.84
N LEU A 52 -7.93 13.30 -4.35
CA LEU A 52 -8.44 13.55 -5.69
C LEU A 52 -8.79 15.03 -5.90
N ARG A 53 -9.48 15.66 -4.94
CA ARG A 53 -9.81 17.10 -4.98
C ARG A 53 -8.56 17.99 -4.91
N ARG A 54 -7.55 17.58 -4.13
CA ARG A 54 -6.29 18.33 -3.98
C ARG A 54 -5.41 18.25 -5.23
N ILE A 55 -5.26 17.07 -5.81
CA ILE A 55 -4.39 16.79 -6.97
C ILE A 55 -5.05 17.26 -8.27
N ASN A 56 -6.39 17.18 -8.36
CA ASN A 56 -7.14 17.51 -9.56
C ASN A 56 -8.11 18.69 -9.34
N PRO A 57 -7.65 19.88 -8.91
CA PRO A 57 -8.51 21.00 -8.53
C PRO A 57 -9.33 21.59 -9.69
N HIS A 58 -8.98 21.22 -10.92
CA HIS A 58 -9.68 21.64 -12.13
C HIS A 58 -10.89 20.77 -12.48
N LEU A 59 -11.01 19.58 -11.88
CA LEU A 59 -12.10 18.64 -12.15
C LEU A 59 -13.34 18.99 -11.31
N PRO A 60 -14.55 18.88 -11.89
CA PRO A 60 -15.79 19.02 -11.13
C PRO A 60 -16.04 17.79 -10.25
N GLU A 61 -16.88 17.95 -9.22
CA GLU A 61 -17.22 16.86 -8.29
C GLU A 61 -17.76 15.61 -9.00
N SER A 62 -18.56 15.78 -10.06
CA SER A 62 -19.08 14.66 -10.86
C SER A 62 -17.98 13.82 -11.53
N ALA A 63 -16.81 14.40 -11.81
CA ALA A 63 -15.66 13.66 -12.30
C ALA A 63 -14.94 12.94 -11.16
N ILE A 64 -14.85 13.54 -9.97
CA ILE A 64 -14.29 12.90 -8.77
C ILE A 64 -15.12 11.65 -8.39
N GLU A 65 -16.46 11.76 -8.40
CA GLU A 65 -17.37 10.64 -8.15
C GLU A 65 -17.17 9.49 -9.15
N GLN A 66 -16.96 9.81 -10.44
CA GLN A 66 -16.64 8.81 -11.47
C GLN A 66 -15.33 8.08 -11.14
N VAL A 67 -14.30 8.81 -10.74
CA VAL A 67 -13.00 8.23 -10.40
C VAL A 67 -13.12 7.27 -9.22
N VAL A 68 -13.80 7.70 -8.14
CA VAL A 68 -14.03 6.85 -6.96
C VAL A 68 -14.83 5.60 -7.35
N ALA A 69 -15.82 5.72 -8.23
CA ALA A 69 -16.61 4.58 -8.71
C ALA A 69 -15.77 3.56 -9.50
N VAL A 70 -14.86 4.04 -10.36
CA VAL A 70 -13.93 3.19 -11.13
C VAL A 70 -12.93 2.52 -10.19
N VAL A 71 -12.27 3.28 -9.32
CA VAL A 71 -11.21 2.76 -8.45
C VAL A 71 -11.75 1.79 -7.40
N ARG A 72 -12.98 1.99 -6.91
CA ARG A 72 -13.59 1.13 -5.88
C ARG A 72 -13.84 -0.31 -6.33
N LYS A 73 -13.99 -0.54 -7.63
CA LYS A 73 -14.53 -1.80 -8.14
C LYS A 73 -13.56 -2.45 -9.13
N PRO A 74 -12.80 -3.47 -8.69
CA PRO A 74 -12.09 -4.33 -9.61
C PRO A 74 -13.07 -5.03 -10.56
N ASP A 75 -12.76 -5.05 -11.86
CA ASP A 75 -13.68 -5.53 -12.90
C ASP A 75 -13.50 -7.02 -13.25
N SER A 76 -12.41 -7.64 -12.80
CA SER A 76 -12.08 -9.05 -13.06
C SER A 76 -12.19 -9.92 -11.81
N LEU A 77 -12.38 -11.23 -12.00
CA LEU A 77 -12.22 -12.23 -10.94
C LEU A 77 -10.74 -12.60 -10.70
N ASP A 78 -9.85 -12.21 -11.62
CA ASP A 78 -8.41 -12.45 -11.51
C ASP A 78 -7.73 -11.25 -10.85
N CYS A 79 -7.14 -11.47 -9.68
CA CYS A 79 -6.43 -10.46 -8.91
C CYS A 79 -5.26 -9.83 -9.67
N VAL A 80 -4.52 -10.61 -10.48
CA VAL A 80 -3.36 -10.11 -11.22
C VAL A 80 -3.82 -9.20 -12.36
N VAL A 81 -4.94 -9.54 -13.01
CA VAL A 81 -5.58 -8.67 -14.02
C VAL A 81 -6.04 -7.36 -13.38
N ASN A 82 -6.72 -7.44 -12.23
CA ASN A 82 -7.15 -6.24 -11.50
C ASN A 82 -5.97 -5.36 -11.09
N ASN A 83 -4.87 -5.97 -10.63
CA ASN A 83 -3.67 -5.25 -10.24
C ASN A 83 -2.98 -4.56 -11.42
N ARG A 84 -2.89 -5.23 -12.57
CA ARG A 84 -2.40 -4.61 -13.81
C ARG A 84 -3.24 -3.42 -14.23
N GLU A 85 -4.56 -3.56 -14.22
CA GLU A 85 -5.47 -2.48 -14.62
C GLU A 85 -5.42 -1.30 -13.66
N PHE A 86 -5.38 -1.57 -12.35
CA PHE A 86 -5.20 -0.54 -11.34
C PHE A 86 -3.87 0.20 -11.51
N HIS A 87 -2.77 -0.53 -11.69
CA HIS A 87 -1.46 0.09 -11.92
C HIS A 87 -1.47 0.99 -13.16
N ARG A 88 -2.14 0.56 -14.25
CA ARG A 88 -2.34 1.42 -15.42
C ARG A 88 -3.08 2.70 -15.06
N LEU A 89 -4.19 2.62 -14.32
CA LEU A 89 -4.94 3.80 -13.86
C LEU A 89 -4.09 4.72 -12.98
N LEU A 90 -3.20 4.14 -12.19
CA LEU A 90 -2.30 4.87 -11.31
C LEU A 90 -1.27 5.72 -12.10
N ILE A 91 -0.69 5.14 -13.15
CA ILE A 91 0.33 5.81 -13.99
C ILE A 91 -0.29 6.73 -15.03
N ASP A 92 -1.31 6.26 -15.74
CA ASP A 92 -1.92 6.96 -16.87
C ASP A 92 -2.95 8.00 -16.43
N GLY A 93 -3.49 7.88 -15.22
CA GLY A 93 -4.66 8.61 -14.74
C GLY A 93 -5.97 7.94 -15.13
N VAL A 94 -6.99 8.10 -14.30
CA VAL A 94 -8.33 7.57 -14.52
C VAL A 94 -9.06 8.45 -15.55
N PRO A 95 -9.51 7.89 -16.68
CA PRO A 95 -10.24 8.65 -17.68
C PRO A 95 -11.59 9.12 -17.12
N VAL A 96 -11.89 10.41 -17.29
CA VAL A 96 -13.16 11.01 -16.86
C VAL A 96 -13.80 11.79 -17.99
N GLU A 97 -15.13 11.87 -17.94
CA GLU A 97 -15.92 12.68 -18.86
C GLU A 97 -16.87 13.58 -18.08
N TYR A 98 -16.89 14.88 -18.39
CA TYR A 98 -17.81 15.81 -17.74
C TYR A 98 -18.26 16.93 -18.69
N LYS A 99 -19.40 17.55 -18.39
CA LYS A 99 -19.94 18.66 -19.18
C LYS A 99 -19.46 20.01 -18.65
N LYS A 100 -18.98 20.87 -19.55
CA LYS A 100 -18.64 22.27 -19.27
C LYS A 100 -19.13 23.15 -20.42
N GLN A 101 -20.05 24.08 -20.14
CA GLN A 101 -20.63 25.00 -21.14
C GLN A 101 -21.17 24.27 -22.38
N ASP A 102 -22.04 23.27 -22.16
CA ASP A 102 -22.67 22.42 -23.18
C ASP A 102 -21.73 21.59 -24.07
N LYS A 103 -20.43 21.52 -23.71
CA LYS A 103 -19.46 20.62 -24.33
C LYS A 103 -19.10 19.47 -23.41
N VAL A 104 -18.91 18.30 -23.99
CA VAL A 104 -18.30 17.15 -23.34
C VAL A 104 -16.79 17.36 -23.33
N ILE A 105 -16.19 17.25 -22.14
CA ILE A 105 -14.75 17.32 -21.92
C ILE A 105 -14.28 15.92 -21.52
N HIS A 106 -13.28 15.41 -22.22
CA HIS A 106 -12.54 14.21 -21.84
C HIS A 106 -11.25 14.64 -21.17
N ASP A 107 -10.98 14.08 -19.99
CA ASP A 107 -9.83 14.43 -19.16
C ASP A 107 -9.30 13.19 -18.43
N ARG A 108 -8.23 13.35 -17.65
CA ARG A 108 -7.71 12.29 -16.77
C ARG A 108 -7.50 12.82 -15.36
N ALA A 109 -7.99 12.05 -14.39
CA ALA A 109 -7.76 12.32 -12.98
C ALA A 109 -6.60 11.48 -12.45
N PHE A 110 -5.64 12.12 -11.79
CA PHE A 110 -4.50 11.42 -11.20
C PHE A 110 -4.80 11.01 -9.75
N LEU A 111 -4.42 9.78 -9.40
CA LEU A 111 -4.62 9.21 -8.05
C LEU A 111 -3.49 9.56 -7.09
N MET A 112 -2.30 9.83 -7.63
CA MET A 112 -1.11 10.26 -6.91
C MET A 112 -0.42 11.38 -7.68
N ASP A 113 0.18 12.31 -6.97
CA ASP A 113 1.02 13.34 -7.56
C ASP A 113 2.48 12.90 -7.50
N PHE A 114 3.04 12.46 -8.61
CA PHE A 114 4.44 12.04 -8.68
C PHE A 114 5.42 13.22 -8.81
N GLY A 115 4.93 14.45 -8.92
CA GLY A 115 5.74 15.67 -9.02
C GLY A 115 5.81 16.47 -7.71
N ASP A 116 4.79 16.35 -6.86
CA ASP A 116 4.71 17.00 -5.55
C ASP A 116 4.47 15.97 -4.43
N LEU A 117 5.50 15.73 -3.63
CA LEU A 117 5.46 14.81 -2.50
C LEU A 117 4.37 15.17 -1.49
N ASP A 118 4.23 16.46 -1.18
CA ASP A 118 3.36 16.96 -0.12
C ASP A 118 1.89 17.03 -0.57
N ALA A 119 1.63 16.88 -1.87
CA ALA A 119 0.29 16.67 -2.40
C ALA A 119 -0.26 15.26 -2.13
N ASN A 120 0.55 14.33 -1.60
CA ASN A 120 0.13 12.97 -1.24
C ASN A 120 0.09 12.77 0.27
N ARG A 121 -0.89 11.99 0.73
CA ARG A 121 -1.00 11.55 2.13
C ARG A 121 -0.48 10.13 2.26
N PHE A 122 0.53 9.93 3.09
CA PHE A 122 1.18 8.64 3.33
C PHE A 122 0.79 8.11 4.71
N ARG A 123 0.24 6.89 4.80
CA ARG A 123 -0.16 6.27 6.07
C ARG A 123 0.36 4.85 6.22
N ALA A 124 0.95 4.52 7.36
CA ALA A 124 1.31 3.15 7.73
C ALA A 124 0.34 2.69 8.82
N ILE A 125 -0.50 1.70 8.52
CA ILE A 125 -1.59 1.29 9.39
C ILE A 125 -1.39 -0.15 9.81
N ASN A 126 -1.18 -0.38 11.11
CA ASN A 126 -1.02 -1.72 11.62
C ASN A 126 -2.36 -2.38 11.94
N GLN A 127 -2.39 -3.72 11.90
CA GLN A 127 -3.54 -4.51 12.35
C GLN A 127 -4.87 -4.19 11.64
N PHE A 128 -4.79 -3.74 10.38
CA PHE A 128 -5.95 -3.39 9.57
C PHE A 128 -6.77 -4.64 9.20
N THR A 129 -7.86 -4.85 9.94
CA THR A 129 -8.69 -6.06 9.78
C THR A 129 -9.56 -5.95 8.52
N ILE A 130 -9.61 -7.03 7.74
CA ILE A 130 -10.35 -7.17 6.48
C ILE A 130 -11.19 -8.45 6.53
N GLU A 131 -12.42 -8.38 6.01
CA GLU A 131 -13.28 -9.56 5.82
C GLU A 131 -12.78 -10.39 4.63
N GLY A 132 -12.25 -11.58 4.91
CA GLY A 132 -11.85 -12.54 3.89
C GLY A 132 -12.91 -13.60 3.60
N SER A 133 -12.72 -14.30 2.49
CA SER A 133 -13.66 -15.32 1.98
C SER A 133 -13.89 -16.50 2.93
N LYS A 134 -12.92 -16.80 3.82
CA LYS A 134 -13.04 -17.84 4.85
C LYS A 134 -13.12 -17.27 6.25
N GLN A 135 -12.26 -16.31 6.57
CA GLN A 135 -12.20 -15.65 7.87
C GLN A 135 -11.64 -14.24 7.74
N ARG A 136 -11.78 -13.45 8.82
CA ARG A 136 -11.12 -12.14 8.90
C ARG A 136 -9.60 -12.32 8.84
N ARG A 137 -8.96 -11.47 8.04
CA ARG A 137 -7.51 -11.39 7.90
C ARG A 137 -7.02 -10.05 8.44
N ARG A 138 -5.80 -10.05 8.95
CA ARG A 138 -5.19 -8.89 9.60
C ARG A 138 -3.71 -8.91 9.25
N PRO A 139 -3.33 -8.24 8.15
CA PRO A 139 -1.92 -7.99 7.89
C PRO A 139 -1.30 -7.15 8.99
N ASP A 140 0.00 -7.32 9.19
CA ASP A 140 0.71 -6.65 10.29
C ASP A 140 0.75 -5.15 10.02
N ILE A 141 1.21 -4.72 8.84
CA ILE A 141 1.18 -3.31 8.41
C ILE A 141 0.75 -3.21 6.94
N ILE A 142 -0.17 -2.29 6.65
CA ILE A 142 -0.54 -1.89 5.30
C ILE A 142 -0.14 -0.42 5.09
N CYS A 143 0.61 -0.16 4.02
CA CYS A 143 1.00 1.19 3.63
C CYS A 143 0.00 1.74 2.63
N PHE A 144 -0.56 2.91 2.93
CA PHE A 144 -1.50 3.63 2.09
C PHE A 144 -0.89 4.91 1.52
N ILE A 145 -1.19 5.20 0.27
CA ILE A 145 -0.98 6.52 -0.33
C ILE A 145 -2.34 7.01 -0.83
N ASN A 146 -2.78 8.18 -0.37
CA ASN A 146 -4.07 8.77 -0.73
C ASN A 146 -5.25 7.80 -0.53
N GLY A 147 -5.20 6.98 0.52
CA GLY A 147 -6.24 5.99 0.82
C GLY A 147 -6.21 4.70 -0.02
N LEU A 148 -5.20 4.51 -0.87
CA LEU A 148 -4.96 3.31 -1.69
C LEU A 148 -3.91 2.42 -1.00
N PRO A 149 -4.18 1.12 -0.74
CA PRO A 149 -3.23 0.23 -0.04
C PRO A 149 -2.16 -0.31 -1.01
N VAL A 150 -1.07 0.45 -1.14
CA VAL A 150 0.01 0.17 -2.10
C VAL A 150 0.97 -0.92 -1.64
N ALA A 151 1.13 -1.17 -0.33
CA ALA A 151 2.03 -2.20 0.14
C ALA A 151 1.52 -2.94 1.36
N VAL A 152 1.88 -4.22 1.46
CA VAL A 152 1.58 -5.11 2.59
C VAL A 152 2.89 -5.62 3.17
N ILE A 153 3.03 -5.51 4.48
CA ILE A 153 4.21 -5.93 5.24
C ILE A 153 3.78 -6.98 6.24
N GLU A 154 4.41 -8.15 6.17
CA GLU A 154 4.27 -9.21 7.18
C GLU A 154 5.59 -9.41 7.95
N LEU A 155 5.45 -9.46 9.26
CA LEU A 155 6.51 -9.55 10.23
C LEU A 155 6.50 -10.92 10.90
N LYS A 156 7.67 -11.33 11.37
CA LYS A 156 7.86 -12.49 12.24
C LYS A 156 8.73 -12.08 13.42
N SER A 157 8.47 -12.69 14.57
CA SER A 157 9.32 -12.51 15.76
C SER A 157 10.79 -12.88 15.46
N PRO A 158 11.75 -11.95 15.65
CA PRO A 158 13.18 -12.22 15.48
C PRO A 158 13.74 -13.27 16.45
N SER A 159 13.01 -13.56 17.53
CA SER A 159 13.43 -14.45 18.62
C SER A 159 12.78 -15.83 18.55
N ALA A 160 11.97 -16.12 17.52
CA ALA A 160 11.30 -17.40 17.37
C ALA A 160 12.21 -18.43 16.66
N GLU A 161 12.69 -19.44 17.39
CA GLU A 161 13.66 -20.43 16.88
C GLU A 161 13.14 -21.31 15.72
N ASN A 162 11.81 -21.46 15.58
CA ASN A 162 11.17 -22.32 14.58
C ASN A 162 10.34 -21.54 13.54
N VAL A 163 10.49 -20.22 13.48
CA VAL A 163 9.74 -19.37 12.55
C VAL A 163 10.72 -18.76 11.57
N SER A 164 10.47 -18.99 10.28
CA SER A 164 11.27 -18.44 9.20
C SER A 164 10.61 -17.18 8.65
N ILE A 165 11.40 -16.27 8.08
CA ILE A 165 10.90 -15.19 7.22
C ILE A 165 9.97 -15.71 6.10
N TRP A 166 10.14 -16.97 5.67
CA TRP A 166 9.26 -17.60 4.68
C TRP A 166 7.86 -17.95 5.20
N ASP A 167 7.65 -18.00 6.52
CA ASP A 167 6.31 -18.13 7.09
C ASP A 167 5.49 -16.86 6.84
N ALA A 168 6.11 -15.67 6.90
CA ALA A 168 5.49 -14.42 6.46
C ALA A 168 5.13 -14.47 4.96
N PHE A 169 5.99 -15.04 4.11
CA PHE A 169 5.67 -15.23 2.69
C PHE A 169 4.43 -16.12 2.49
N ASN A 170 4.33 -17.23 3.22
CA ASN A 170 3.18 -18.14 3.16
C ASN A 170 1.90 -17.48 3.69
N GLN A 171 2.02 -16.60 4.70
CA GLN A 171 0.91 -15.79 5.21
C GLN A 171 0.40 -14.82 4.14
N ILE A 172 1.29 -14.15 3.39
CA ILE A 172 0.92 -13.34 2.23
C ILE A 172 0.21 -14.19 1.15
N GLN A 173 0.68 -15.41 0.85
CA GLN A 173 -0.03 -16.26 -0.13
C GLN A 173 -1.45 -16.59 0.35
N THR A 174 -1.62 -16.88 1.64
CA THR A 174 -2.94 -17.10 2.23
C THR A 174 -3.84 -15.86 2.11
N TYR A 175 -3.28 -14.67 2.28
CA TYR A 175 -4.02 -13.43 2.10
C TYR A 175 -4.41 -13.20 0.63
N LYS A 176 -3.54 -13.48 -0.33
CA LYS A 176 -3.88 -13.38 -1.75
C LYS A 176 -5.07 -14.28 -2.12
N ASP A 177 -5.18 -15.45 -1.48
CA ASP A 177 -6.31 -16.36 -1.69
C ASP A 177 -7.60 -15.90 -1.01
N GLU A 178 -7.51 -15.27 0.17
CA GLU A 178 -8.67 -15.01 1.02
C GLU A 178 -9.18 -13.56 1.00
N ILE A 179 -8.30 -12.60 0.71
CA ILE A 179 -8.61 -11.17 0.56
C ILE A 179 -7.99 -10.61 -0.73
N PRO A 180 -8.26 -11.19 -1.92
CA PRO A 180 -7.67 -10.76 -3.19
C PRO A 180 -7.96 -9.28 -3.52
N ASP A 181 -9.09 -8.74 -3.03
CA ASP A 181 -9.46 -7.34 -3.23
C ASP A 181 -8.45 -6.35 -2.61
N LEU A 182 -7.69 -6.76 -1.58
CA LEU A 182 -6.56 -5.96 -1.06
C LEU A 182 -5.44 -5.87 -2.11
N PHE A 183 -5.15 -6.98 -2.76
CA PHE A 183 -4.00 -7.11 -3.67
C PHE A 183 -4.28 -6.58 -5.08
N ALA A 184 -5.52 -6.23 -5.38
CA ALA A 184 -5.86 -5.46 -6.58
C ALA A 184 -5.12 -4.11 -6.64
N TYR A 185 -4.70 -3.54 -5.50
CA TYR A 185 -4.04 -2.24 -5.42
C TYR A 185 -2.53 -2.33 -5.11
N ASN A 186 -2.01 -3.56 -4.99
CA ASN A 186 -0.69 -3.79 -4.42
C ASN A 186 0.43 -3.48 -5.42
N GLU A 187 1.37 -2.64 -5.00
CA GLU A 187 2.59 -2.31 -5.75
C GLU A 187 3.82 -3.02 -5.14
N ALA A 188 3.79 -3.36 -3.84
CA ALA A 188 4.89 -4.04 -3.16
C ALA A 188 4.46 -4.97 -2.01
N LEU A 189 5.15 -6.09 -1.86
CA LEU A 189 5.00 -7.04 -0.75
C LEU A 189 6.31 -7.12 0.02
N VAL A 190 6.25 -7.00 1.35
CA VAL A 190 7.43 -7.08 2.21
C VAL A 190 7.24 -8.18 3.24
N ILE A 191 8.29 -8.96 3.45
CA ILE A 191 8.40 -9.95 4.52
C ILE A 191 9.62 -9.63 5.38
N SER A 192 9.52 -9.77 6.69
CA SER A 192 10.66 -9.53 7.58
C SER A 192 10.60 -10.31 8.88
N ASP A 193 11.77 -10.68 9.41
CA ASP A 193 11.97 -11.13 10.80
C ASP A 193 12.74 -10.08 11.63
N GLY A 194 12.77 -8.84 11.14
CA GLY A 194 13.56 -7.73 11.65
C GLY A 194 15.01 -7.73 11.15
N TYR A 195 15.75 -8.83 11.35
CA TYR A 195 17.15 -8.94 10.93
C TYR A 195 17.30 -9.08 9.42
N ASN A 196 16.31 -9.68 8.77
CA ASN A 196 16.17 -9.84 7.35
C ASN A 196 14.88 -9.15 6.92
N ALA A 197 14.92 -8.44 5.80
CA ALA A 197 13.74 -7.90 5.14
C ALA A 197 13.88 -8.11 3.64
N ARG A 198 12.80 -8.51 2.99
CA ARG A 198 12.76 -8.76 1.54
C ARG A 198 11.51 -8.16 0.94
N VAL A 199 11.64 -7.63 -0.27
CA VAL A 199 10.54 -7.07 -1.06
C VAL A 199 10.34 -7.89 -2.35
N GLY A 200 9.09 -8.03 -2.77
CA GLY A 200 8.69 -8.68 -4.02
C GLY A 200 7.42 -8.07 -4.60
N SER A 201 7.19 -8.28 -5.90
CA SER A 201 5.93 -7.91 -6.56
C SER A 201 4.81 -8.91 -6.25
N LEU A 202 3.56 -8.58 -6.60
CA LEU A 202 2.40 -9.45 -6.38
C LEU A 202 2.59 -10.89 -6.90
N THR A 203 3.25 -11.04 -8.06
CA THR A 203 3.48 -12.32 -8.74
C THR A 203 4.85 -12.94 -8.43
N ALA A 204 5.67 -12.29 -7.59
CA ALA A 204 6.98 -12.80 -7.23
C ALA A 204 6.88 -14.12 -6.45
N ASN A 205 7.66 -15.11 -6.86
CA ASN A 205 7.91 -16.31 -6.08
C ASN A 205 8.99 -16.04 -5.00
N GLN A 206 9.24 -17.01 -4.12
CA GLN A 206 10.21 -16.87 -3.03
C GLN A 206 11.61 -16.43 -3.51
N GLU A 207 12.09 -16.94 -4.65
CA GLU A 207 13.41 -16.61 -5.20
C GLU A 207 13.50 -15.15 -5.64
N ARG A 208 12.37 -14.51 -5.96
CA ARG A 208 12.26 -13.11 -6.40
C ARG A 208 11.98 -12.14 -5.26
N PHE A 209 11.80 -12.62 -4.03
CA PHE A 209 11.82 -11.78 -2.83
C PHE A 209 13.26 -11.44 -2.47
N MET A 210 13.67 -10.21 -2.79
CA MET A 210 15.06 -9.76 -2.70
C MET A 210 15.25 -8.80 -1.52
N PRO A 211 16.42 -8.82 -0.84
CA PRO A 211 16.71 -7.83 0.19
C PRO A 211 16.89 -6.44 -0.44
N TRP A 212 16.34 -5.42 0.21
CA TRP A 212 16.66 -4.02 -0.11
C TRP A 212 18.00 -3.68 0.56
N ARG A 213 18.97 -3.21 -0.22
CA ARG A 213 20.38 -3.20 0.23
C ARG A 213 20.91 -1.82 0.62
N THR A 214 20.20 -0.75 0.33
CA THR A 214 20.75 0.62 0.37
C THR A 214 19.76 1.59 1.00
N VAL A 215 20.21 2.39 1.96
CA VAL A 215 19.43 3.54 2.47
C VAL A 215 19.69 4.78 1.61
N ASN A 216 20.95 5.10 1.32
CA ASN A 216 21.33 6.29 0.54
C ASN A 216 22.29 6.00 -0.63
N HIS A 217 23.31 5.13 -0.46
CA HIS A 217 24.27 4.77 -1.52
C HIS A 217 24.57 3.27 -1.62
N GLU A 218 25.02 2.79 -2.79
CA GLU A 218 25.42 1.38 -3.03
C GLU A 218 26.55 0.87 -2.12
N ASP A 219 27.36 1.80 -1.59
CA ASP A 219 28.47 1.54 -0.68
C ASP A 219 28.05 1.55 0.80
N ASP A 220 26.81 1.95 1.12
CA ASP A 220 26.25 1.85 2.47
C ASP A 220 25.88 0.39 2.75
N LYS A 221 26.88 -0.40 3.15
CA LYS A 221 26.69 -1.75 3.70
C LYS A 221 26.92 -1.73 5.21
N PRO A 222 25.98 -1.20 6.00
CA PRO A 222 26.11 -1.27 7.43
C PRO A 222 26.12 -2.73 7.89
N LEU A 223 27.13 -3.04 8.69
CA LEU A 223 27.31 -4.32 9.37
C LEU A 223 26.41 -4.30 10.61
N LEU A 224 25.52 -5.29 10.72
CA LEU A 224 24.63 -5.53 11.89
C LEU A 224 23.43 -4.58 12.08
N GLU A 225 22.92 -3.94 11.02
CA GLU A 225 21.66 -3.18 11.09
C GLU A 225 20.42 -4.06 10.91
N TRP A 226 19.33 -3.67 11.57
CA TRP A 226 17.98 -4.19 11.33
C TRP A 226 17.62 -3.95 9.85
N ARG A 227 17.61 -5.00 9.03
CA ARG A 227 17.27 -4.85 7.60
C ARG A 227 15.86 -4.33 7.39
N MET A 228 14.98 -4.51 8.37
CA MET A 228 13.67 -3.87 8.36
C MET A 228 13.76 -2.35 8.46
N GLU A 229 14.67 -1.80 9.26
CA GLU A 229 14.92 -0.37 9.31
C GLU A 229 15.42 0.15 7.95
N THR A 230 16.38 -0.57 7.34
CA THR A 230 16.84 -0.27 5.98
C THR A 230 15.69 -0.31 4.97
N MET A 231 14.75 -1.23 5.11
CA MET A 231 13.57 -1.33 4.25
C MET A 231 12.65 -0.11 4.44
N VAL A 232 12.33 0.28 5.68
CA VAL A 232 11.49 1.45 5.95
C VAL A 232 12.16 2.74 5.48
N ARG A 233 13.40 2.98 5.90
CA ARG A 233 14.10 4.23 5.61
C ARG A 233 14.63 4.36 4.18
N GLY A 234 14.81 3.24 3.50
CA GLY A 234 15.27 3.18 2.12
C GLY A 234 14.10 3.01 1.15
N PHE A 235 13.51 1.82 1.12
CA PHE A 235 12.46 1.48 0.15
C PHE A 235 11.17 2.28 0.36
N PHE A 236 10.74 2.47 1.61
CA PHE A 236 9.53 3.23 1.93
C PHE A 236 9.76 4.74 2.12
N LYS A 237 10.96 5.24 1.82
CA LYS A 237 11.18 6.69 1.74
C LYS A 237 10.21 7.27 0.73
N ARG A 238 9.40 8.25 1.15
CA ARG A 238 8.20 8.68 0.40
C ARG A 238 8.48 9.01 -1.07
N GLU A 239 9.55 9.77 -1.35
CA GLU A 239 10.01 10.04 -2.72
C GLU A 239 10.45 8.79 -3.50
N LEU A 240 11.22 7.88 -2.88
CA LEU A 240 11.71 6.67 -3.55
C LEU A 240 10.58 5.67 -3.83
N LEU A 241 9.58 5.60 -2.95
CA LEU A 241 8.41 4.76 -3.18
C LEU A 241 7.57 5.27 -4.35
N LEU A 242 7.38 6.58 -4.47
CA LEU A 242 6.71 7.17 -5.64
C LEU A 242 7.48 6.89 -6.94
N ASP A 243 8.81 7.03 -6.93
CA ASP A 243 9.65 6.67 -8.07
C ASP A 243 9.59 5.17 -8.40
N TYR A 244 9.61 4.30 -7.37
CA TYR A 244 9.46 2.86 -7.52
C TYR A 244 8.16 2.51 -8.23
N ILE A 245 7.04 3.03 -7.73
CA ILE A 245 5.71 2.83 -8.32
C ILE A 245 5.70 3.34 -9.76
N ARG A 246 6.27 4.52 -10.03
CA ARG A 246 6.19 5.16 -11.34
C ARG A 246 7.04 4.48 -12.42
N TYR A 247 8.22 3.98 -12.05
CA TYR A 247 9.25 3.59 -13.02
C TYR A 247 9.69 2.13 -12.94
N PHE A 248 9.44 1.45 -11.82
CA PHE A 248 10.02 0.13 -11.53
C PHE A 248 9.00 -0.99 -11.30
N VAL A 249 7.71 -0.69 -11.35
CA VAL A 249 6.66 -1.69 -11.46
C VAL A 249 6.30 -1.86 -12.94
N ILE A 250 6.41 -3.10 -13.44
CA ILE A 250 6.24 -3.42 -14.86
C ILE A 250 5.34 -4.66 -14.98
N PHE A 251 4.36 -4.58 -15.88
CA PHE A 251 3.52 -5.69 -16.29
C PHE A 251 3.85 -6.07 -17.72
N GLU A 252 4.19 -7.34 -17.96
CA GLU A 252 4.39 -7.91 -19.29
C GLU A 252 3.06 -8.46 -19.86
#